data_AF-G9PBL7-F1
#
_entry.id   AF-G9PBL7-F1
#
_cell.length_a   1.000
_cell.length_b   1.000
_cell.length_c   1.000
_cell.angle_alpha   90.00
_cell.angle_beta   90.00
_cell.angle_gamma   90.00
#
_symmetry.space_group_name_H-M   'P 1'
#
loop_
_entity.id
_entity.type
_entity.pdbx_description
1 polymer ?
#
loop_
_entity_poly.entity_id
_entity_poly.type
_entity_poly.pdbx_seq_one_letter_code
_entity_poly.pdbx_strand_id
1 'polypeptide(L)'
;MALVDYSSSSSGGSDSENPEALPAPPAKRRRRDGSGAQPSPPSAPSGSESSLPPLPPAFHDLYASTVRHSVVDDPALHQGRTRLIPHVVGNWPSHLYVEWHPLAKQQEKLIQLISRVNEDIGQIKLHSFMTSDLGTPLPLHISLSRPISLTTSNKDQFLDQISSAINTSNVHQFSVSPKRLIWFKSPDSNRTFLVLQVAGSLAAESATTLSNPELMRLLKTCNDTVGSFGQPVLYQGPGKDAADEAFHISIGWALNLQVDEASNKALKVFDDAEFQSLKSWRIQVPGVKVKIGNVVSHLPLSTG
;
A
#
# COMPACT_ATOMS: atom_id res chain seq x y z
N MET A 1 0.17 36.13 -14.23
CA MET A 1 -1.17 36.37 -14.83
C MET A 1 -2.20 36.33 -13.72
N ALA A 2 -3.19 37.21 -13.82
CA ALA A 2 -3.93 37.81 -12.71
C ALA A 2 -4.81 36.86 -11.88
N LEU A 3 -4.84 37.12 -10.56
CA LEU A 3 -5.90 36.67 -9.66
C LEU A 3 -7.21 37.34 -10.09
N VAL A 4 -8.29 36.56 -10.16
CA VAL A 4 -9.62 37.07 -10.45
C VAL A 4 -10.37 37.10 -9.12
N ASP A 5 -10.65 38.32 -8.65
CA ASP A 5 -11.42 38.58 -7.45
C ASP A 5 -12.93 38.39 -7.70
N TYR A 6 -13.59 37.82 -6.69
CA TYR A 6 -15.02 37.60 -6.61
C TYR A 6 -15.80 38.92 -6.53
N SER A 7 -16.92 39.00 -7.26
CA SER A 7 -17.97 39.99 -6.98
C SER A 7 -19.17 39.29 -6.33
N SER A 8 -19.35 39.57 -5.04
CA SER A 8 -20.59 39.33 -4.30
C SER A 8 -21.57 40.47 -4.58
N SER A 9 -22.85 40.16 -4.74
CA SER A 9 -23.91 41.16 -4.61
C SER A 9 -25.10 40.55 -3.90
N SER A 10 -25.36 41.08 -2.70
CA SER A 10 -26.51 40.83 -1.84
C SER A 10 -27.46 42.03 -1.90
N SER A 11 -28.77 41.80 -2.05
CA SER A 11 -29.81 42.55 -1.36
C SER A 11 -31.18 41.91 -1.61
N GLY A 12 -31.98 41.78 -0.55
CA GLY A 12 -33.34 41.22 -0.58
C GLY A 12 -34.43 42.29 -0.58
N GLY A 13 -35.68 41.84 -0.75
CA GLY A 13 -36.89 42.62 -0.42
C GLY A 13 -38.08 42.48 -1.38
N SER A 14 -38.99 41.56 -1.05
CA SER A 14 -40.48 41.55 -1.13
C SER A 14 -41.29 42.06 -2.35
N ASP A 15 -42.04 41.09 -2.92
CA ASP A 15 -43.48 41.02 -3.29
C ASP A 15 -44.20 41.84 -4.40
N SER A 16 -45.02 41.05 -5.14
CA SER A 16 -46.23 41.34 -5.96
C SER A 16 -46.01 41.90 -7.39
N GLU A 17 -46.59 41.43 -8.51
CA GLU A 17 -47.83 40.69 -8.85
C GLU A 17 -47.65 39.78 -10.12
N ASN A 18 -48.63 38.87 -10.32
CA ASN A 18 -48.75 37.70 -11.26
C ASN A 18 -49.50 38.07 -12.58
N PRO A 19 -49.96 37.15 -13.47
CA PRO A 19 -49.37 36.00 -14.22
C PRO A 19 -49.53 36.12 -15.77
N GLU A 20 -48.78 35.32 -16.55
CA GLU A 20 -49.28 34.80 -17.84
C GLU A 20 -48.78 33.36 -18.09
N ALA A 21 -49.62 32.53 -18.72
CA ALA A 21 -49.66 31.07 -18.56
C ALA A 21 -49.22 30.24 -19.80
N LEU A 22 -49.09 28.91 -19.55
CA LEU A 22 -49.17 27.72 -20.45
C LEU A 22 -47.84 26.98 -20.78
N PRO A 23 -47.85 25.66 -21.11
CA PRO A 23 -48.54 24.54 -20.44
C PRO A 23 -47.64 23.26 -20.26
N ALA A 24 -48.12 22.30 -19.46
CA ALA A 24 -47.44 21.03 -19.15
C ALA A 24 -47.59 19.91 -20.23
N PRO A 25 -46.64 18.96 -20.34
CA PRO A 25 -46.71 17.84 -21.29
C PRO A 25 -47.57 16.65 -20.81
N PRO A 26 -48.13 15.83 -21.73
CA PRO A 26 -49.26 14.94 -21.47
C PRO A 26 -48.92 13.55 -20.91
N ALA A 27 -49.87 13.00 -20.13
CA ALA A 27 -49.87 11.66 -19.56
C ALA A 27 -50.13 10.55 -20.60
N LYS A 28 -49.37 9.44 -20.53
CA LYS A 28 -49.59 8.25 -21.38
C LYS A 28 -50.56 7.25 -20.76
N ARG A 29 -51.48 6.80 -21.61
CA ARG A 29 -52.66 5.94 -21.37
C ARG A 29 -52.30 4.49 -21.03
N ARG A 30 -53.08 3.92 -20.11
CA ARG A 30 -53.15 2.51 -19.73
C ARG A 30 -54.06 1.74 -20.73
N ARG A 31 -53.65 0.55 -21.17
CA ARG A 31 -54.49 -0.42 -21.92
C ARG A 31 -54.68 -1.69 -21.08
N ARG A 32 -55.88 -2.29 -21.17
CA ARG A 32 -56.35 -3.48 -20.44
C ARG A 32 -56.51 -4.67 -21.39
N ASP A 33 -56.50 -5.86 -20.78
CA ASP A 33 -56.23 -7.23 -21.24
C ASP A 33 -57.12 -7.86 -22.34
N GLY A 34 -56.57 -8.91 -22.95
CA GLY A 34 -57.26 -10.01 -23.66
C GLY A 34 -56.44 -11.30 -23.57
N SER A 35 -57.09 -12.39 -23.17
CA SER A 35 -56.63 -13.64 -22.53
C SER A 35 -55.96 -14.71 -23.42
N GLY A 36 -55.01 -15.48 -22.84
CA GLY A 36 -54.67 -16.84 -23.31
C GLY A 36 -53.37 -17.45 -22.72
N ALA A 37 -53.53 -18.41 -21.79
CA ALA A 37 -52.58 -19.42 -21.28
C ALA A 37 -51.39 -18.97 -20.39
N GLN A 38 -51.41 -19.40 -19.12
CA GLN A 38 -50.27 -19.34 -18.19
C GLN A 38 -49.15 -20.30 -18.60
N PRO A 39 -47.90 -19.84 -18.50
CA PRO A 39 -46.91 -20.55 -17.68
C PRO A 39 -46.40 -19.67 -16.53
N SER A 40 -45.98 -20.34 -15.48
CA SER A 40 -45.49 -19.87 -14.17
C SER A 40 -44.58 -18.62 -14.20
N PRO A 41 -44.59 -17.77 -13.16
CA PRO A 41 -43.70 -16.62 -13.08
C PRO A 41 -42.24 -17.12 -13.02
N PRO A 42 -41.32 -16.57 -13.84
CA PRO A 42 -39.91 -16.80 -13.61
C PRO A 42 -39.56 -16.20 -12.25
N SER A 43 -39.07 -17.07 -11.37
CA SER A 43 -38.55 -16.77 -10.04
C SER A 43 -37.71 -15.50 -10.07
N ALA A 44 -37.92 -14.63 -9.10
CA ALA A 44 -36.98 -13.57 -8.78
C ALA A 44 -35.57 -14.17 -8.70
N PRO A 45 -34.55 -13.59 -9.35
CA PRO A 45 -33.19 -14.03 -9.13
C PRO A 45 -32.88 -13.79 -7.64
N SER A 46 -32.82 -14.91 -6.92
CA SER A 46 -32.21 -15.03 -5.61
C SER A 46 -30.85 -14.33 -5.63
N GLY A 47 -30.64 -13.44 -4.66
CA GLY A 47 -29.49 -12.54 -4.59
C GLY A 47 -28.17 -13.21 -4.92
N SER A 48 -27.63 -12.89 -6.09
CA SER A 48 -26.20 -12.71 -6.21
C SER A 48 -25.95 -11.27 -5.77
N GLU A 49 -25.23 -11.10 -4.65
CA GLU A 49 -24.54 -9.85 -4.39
C GLU A 49 -23.89 -9.42 -5.70
N SER A 50 -24.22 -8.21 -6.15
CA SER A 50 -23.56 -7.58 -7.27
C SER A 50 -22.11 -7.38 -6.86
N SER A 51 -21.26 -8.38 -7.06
CA SER A 51 -19.83 -8.23 -6.87
C SER A 51 -19.35 -7.32 -7.98
N LEU A 52 -19.30 -6.02 -7.67
CA LEU A 52 -18.66 -5.03 -8.53
C LEU A 52 -17.29 -5.58 -8.94
N PRO A 53 -16.88 -5.40 -10.20
CA PRO A 53 -15.56 -5.84 -10.63
C PRO A 53 -14.50 -5.16 -9.73
N PRO A 54 -13.43 -5.88 -9.37
CA PRO A 54 -12.37 -5.31 -8.55
C PRO A 54 -11.79 -4.09 -9.25
N LEU A 55 -11.39 -3.10 -8.46
CA LEU A 55 -10.79 -1.88 -8.97
C LEU A 55 -9.50 -2.23 -9.74
N PRO A 56 -9.26 -1.63 -10.92
CA PRO A 56 -8.03 -1.88 -11.65
C PRO A 56 -6.81 -1.55 -10.77
N PRO A 57 -5.78 -2.42 -10.69
CA PRO A 57 -4.60 -2.17 -9.83
C PRO A 57 -3.93 -0.82 -10.10
N ALA A 58 -3.92 -0.38 -11.36
CA ALA A 58 -3.36 0.91 -11.78
C ALA A 58 -4.10 2.13 -11.20
N PHE A 59 -5.36 1.98 -10.74
CA PHE A 59 -6.08 3.07 -10.10
C PHE A 59 -5.42 3.51 -8.79
N HIS A 60 -4.88 2.55 -8.03
CA HIS A 60 -4.21 2.86 -6.76
C HIS A 60 -2.93 3.67 -6.96
N ASP A 61 -2.24 3.48 -8.09
CA ASP A 61 -1.01 4.19 -8.42
C ASP A 61 -1.23 5.70 -8.61
N LEU A 62 -2.43 6.10 -9.05
CA LEU A 62 -2.80 7.51 -9.26
C LEU A 62 -2.82 8.32 -7.96
N TYR A 63 -3.05 7.66 -6.82
CA TYR A 63 -3.19 8.29 -5.51
C TYR A 63 -2.09 7.86 -4.53
N ALA A 64 -1.09 7.11 -5.00
CA ALA A 64 0.03 6.66 -4.18
C ALA A 64 1.01 7.78 -3.76
N SER A 65 0.85 8.98 -4.34
CA SER A 65 1.60 10.17 -3.94
C SER A 65 0.65 11.24 -3.40
N THR A 66 0.96 11.74 -2.20
CA THR A 66 0.24 12.89 -1.65
C THR A 66 0.65 14.16 -2.40
N VAL A 67 -0.32 14.92 -2.86
CA VAL A 67 -0.10 16.25 -3.42
C VAL A 67 0.42 17.15 -2.30
N ARG A 68 1.60 17.76 -2.51
CA ARG A 68 2.17 18.67 -1.50
C ARG A 68 1.37 19.96 -1.45
N HIS A 69 1.01 20.38 -0.25
CA HIS A 69 0.42 21.71 0.00
C HIS A 69 1.49 22.78 0.29
N SER A 70 2.74 22.39 0.61
CA SER A 70 3.84 23.33 0.90
C SER A 70 5.21 22.80 0.43
N VAL A 71 6.15 23.74 0.24
CA VAL A 71 7.56 23.49 -0.08
C VAL A 71 8.43 23.43 1.19
N VAL A 72 7.90 23.92 2.31
CA VAL A 72 8.57 24.00 3.62
C VAL A 72 8.23 22.76 4.44
N ASP A 73 9.25 22.08 4.98
CA ASP A 73 9.12 20.89 5.82
C ASP A 73 8.69 21.32 7.23
N ASP A 74 7.50 20.90 7.68
CA ASP A 74 7.04 21.11 9.04
C ASP A 74 7.06 19.76 9.78
N PRO A 75 8.00 19.56 10.74
CA PRO A 75 8.08 18.33 11.53
C PRO A 75 6.80 18.02 12.30
N ALA A 76 5.98 19.03 12.66
CA ALA A 76 4.72 18.84 13.37
C ALA A 76 3.65 18.19 12.46
N LEU A 77 3.64 18.51 11.17
CA LEU A 77 2.76 17.89 10.16
C LEU A 77 3.17 16.45 9.80
N HIS A 78 4.32 16.00 10.27
CA HIS A 78 4.88 14.69 9.94
C HIS A 78 5.10 13.81 11.18
N GLN A 79 4.42 14.09 12.30
CA GLN A 79 4.58 13.33 13.56
C GLN A 79 6.07 13.22 13.96
N GLY A 80 6.81 14.33 13.84
CA GLY A 80 8.25 14.42 14.14
C GLY A 80 9.18 13.83 13.08
N ARG A 81 8.71 13.52 11.86
CA ARG A 81 9.61 13.17 10.73
C ARG A 81 10.34 14.43 10.29
N THR A 82 11.67 14.41 10.38
CA THR A 82 12.53 15.34 9.64
C THR A 82 12.97 14.61 8.38
N ARG A 83 12.85 15.23 7.20
CA ARG A 83 13.32 14.58 5.97
C ARG A 83 14.84 14.41 6.01
N LEU A 84 15.30 13.16 5.81
CA LEU A 84 16.72 12.86 5.63
C LEU A 84 17.30 13.46 4.33
N ILE A 85 16.46 13.74 3.33
CA ILE A 85 16.87 14.36 2.06
C ILE A 85 15.96 15.57 1.80
N PRO A 86 16.47 16.81 1.92
CA PRO A 86 15.77 18.01 1.51
C PRO A 86 15.36 17.92 0.04
N HIS A 87 14.21 18.50 -0.32
CA HIS A 87 13.83 18.56 -1.74
C HIS A 87 14.76 19.52 -2.47
N VAL A 88 15.74 18.95 -3.17
CA VAL A 88 16.60 19.68 -4.11
C VAL A 88 15.93 19.62 -5.47
N VAL A 89 15.66 20.78 -6.07
CA VAL A 89 15.11 20.85 -7.43
C VAL A 89 16.02 20.05 -8.36
N GLY A 90 15.43 19.15 -9.13
CA GLY A 90 16.17 18.24 -10.01
C GLY A 90 16.45 16.87 -9.42
N ASN A 91 16.20 16.64 -8.12
CA ASN A 91 16.25 15.35 -7.46
C ASN A 91 14.85 14.75 -7.25
N TRP A 92 14.73 13.46 -7.54
CA TRP A 92 13.51 12.67 -7.55
C TRP A 92 13.67 11.55 -6.52
N PRO A 93 13.03 11.67 -5.34
CA PRO A 93 13.01 10.59 -4.35
C PRO A 93 12.34 9.36 -4.95
N SER A 94 13.04 8.23 -4.92
CA SER A 94 12.62 7.01 -5.59
C SER A 94 12.70 5.80 -4.67
N HIS A 95 11.89 4.79 -4.96
CA HIS A 95 11.81 3.55 -4.18
C HIS A 95 11.27 2.40 -5.04
N LEU A 96 11.97 1.27 -4.99
CA LEU A 96 11.56 -0.02 -5.55
C LEU A 96 10.97 -0.90 -4.45
N TYR A 97 9.76 -1.40 -4.65
CA TYR A 97 9.06 -2.23 -3.66
C TYR A 97 8.04 -3.17 -4.30
N VAL A 98 7.65 -4.22 -3.57
CA VAL A 98 6.45 -5.01 -3.86
C VAL A 98 5.31 -4.47 -3.02
N GLU A 99 4.14 -4.27 -3.62
CA GLU A 99 2.96 -3.73 -2.96
C GLU A 99 1.96 -4.83 -2.59
N TRP A 100 1.40 -4.74 -1.39
CA TRP A 100 0.35 -5.62 -0.90
C TRP A 100 -0.84 -4.80 -0.42
N HIS A 101 -2.03 -5.16 -0.90
CA HIS A 101 -3.31 -4.66 -0.39
C HIS A 101 -3.96 -5.77 0.45
N PRO A 102 -3.89 -5.70 1.80
CA PRO A 102 -4.58 -6.66 2.64
C PRO A 102 -6.09 -6.63 2.38
N LEU A 103 -6.70 -7.81 2.29
CA LEU A 103 -8.17 -7.91 2.25
C LEU A 103 -8.78 -7.45 3.58
N ALA A 104 -10.06 -7.05 3.60
CA ALA A 104 -10.73 -6.56 4.81
C ALA A 104 -10.52 -7.47 6.04
N LYS A 105 -10.68 -8.80 5.87
CA LYS A 105 -10.44 -9.77 6.96
C LYS A 105 -8.98 -9.84 7.41
N GLN A 106 -8.03 -9.70 6.47
CA GLN A 106 -6.60 -9.67 6.79
C GLN A 106 -6.27 -8.38 7.54
N GLN A 107 -6.81 -7.25 7.09
CA GLN A 107 -6.62 -5.95 7.73
C GLN A 107 -7.16 -5.94 9.16
N GLU A 108 -8.40 -6.42 9.37
CA GLU A 108 -8.99 -6.56 10.71
C GLU A 108 -8.08 -7.40 11.62
N LYS A 109 -7.56 -8.52 11.12
CA LYS A 109 -6.70 -9.38 11.90
C LYS A 109 -5.34 -8.75 12.23
N LEU A 110 -4.76 -7.99 11.31
CA LEU A 110 -3.54 -7.21 11.56
C LEU A 110 -3.79 -6.10 12.58
N ILE A 111 -4.95 -5.44 12.54
CA ILE A 111 -5.33 -4.42 13.53
C ILE A 111 -5.45 -5.06 14.93
N GLN A 112 -6.10 -6.22 15.04
CA GLN A 112 -6.19 -6.98 16.30
C GLN A 112 -4.80 -7.35 16.83
N LEU A 113 -3.90 -7.84 15.96
CA LEU A 113 -2.51 -8.15 16.32
C LEU A 113 -1.79 -6.91 16.86
N ILE A 114 -1.86 -5.78 16.15
CA ILE A 114 -1.23 -4.53 16.55
C ILE A 114 -1.78 -4.03 17.89
N SER A 115 -3.10 -4.12 18.11
CA SER A 115 -3.73 -3.75 19.38
C SER A 115 -3.18 -4.57 20.54
N ARG A 116 -3.06 -5.89 20.34
CA ARG A 116 -2.57 -6.81 21.36
C ARG A 116 -1.09 -6.57 21.68
N VAL A 117 -0.26 -6.35 20.66
CA VAL A 117 1.15 -5.93 20.88
C VAL A 117 1.21 -4.59 21.62
N ASN A 118 0.36 -3.64 21.26
CA ASN A 118 0.32 -2.31 21.87
C ASN A 118 -0.05 -2.37 23.38
N GLU A 119 -0.98 -3.25 23.76
CA GLU A 119 -1.31 -3.51 25.16
C GLU A 119 -0.11 -4.06 25.94
N ASP A 120 0.64 -5.00 25.34
CA ASP A 120 1.76 -5.68 25.99
C ASP A 120 3.02 -4.79 26.13
N ILE A 121 3.25 -3.84 25.22
CA ILE A 121 4.36 -2.87 25.33
C ILE A 121 4.04 -1.69 26.27
N GLY A 122 2.79 -1.54 26.71
CA GLY A 122 2.38 -0.58 27.74
C GLY A 122 2.32 0.88 27.26
N GLN A 123 3.14 1.75 27.86
CA GLN A 123 2.99 3.22 27.75
C GLN A 123 3.41 3.80 26.39
N ILE A 124 4.14 3.06 25.57
CA ILE A 124 4.60 3.53 24.26
C ILE A 124 3.52 3.26 23.23
N LYS A 125 3.07 4.33 22.56
CA LYS A 125 2.06 4.22 21.50
C LYS A 125 2.65 3.57 20.25
N LEU A 126 2.06 2.45 19.84
CA LEU A 126 2.27 1.83 18.54
C LEU A 126 1.31 2.45 17.51
N HIS A 127 1.87 3.00 16.44
CA HIS A 127 1.13 3.59 15.33
C HIS A 127 0.98 2.57 14.21
N SER A 128 -0.24 2.34 13.74
CA SER A 128 -0.56 1.40 12.66
C SER A 128 -0.30 1.99 11.27
N PHE A 129 0.12 1.15 10.32
CA PHE A 129 0.15 1.50 8.89
C PHE A 129 -1.10 1.08 8.13
N MET A 130 -2.09 0.47 8.77
CA MET A 130 -3.25 -0.12 8.07
C MET A 130 -4.24 0.91 7.54
N THR A 131 -4.34 2.07 8.16
CA THR A 131 -5.37 3.08 7.85
C THR A 131 -4.79 4.48 7.78
N SER A 132 -5.31 5.30 6.87
CA SER A 132 -5.06 6.75 6.86
C SER A 132 -5.74 7.43 8.04
N ASP A 133 -5.45 8.72 8.22
CA ASP A 133 -6.13 9.56 9.23
C ASP A 133 -7.65 9.68 8.96
N LEU A 134 -8.08 9.41 7.72
CA LEU A 134 -9.49 9.36 7.31
C LEU A 134 -10.10 7.96 7.41
N GLY A 135 -9.38 6.99 7.98
CA GLY A 135 -9.84 5.61 8.15
C GLY A 135 -9.81 4.76 6.89
N THR A 136 -9.21 5.23 5.80
CA THR A 136 -9.12 4.45 4.55
C THR A 136 -8.01 3.40 4.65
N PRO A 137 -8.23 2.16 4.21
CA PRO A 137 -7.18 1.15 4.13
C PRO A 137 -5.97 1.63 3.32
N LEU A 138 -4.76 1.34 3.79
CA LEU A 138 -3.51 1.67 3.11
C LEU A 138 -2.79 0.40 2.65
N PRO A 139 -2.11 0.45 1.48
CA PRO A 139 -1.24 -0.64 1.06
C PRO A 139 -0.02 -0.75 1.97
N LEU A 140 0.48 -1.97 2.07
CA LEU A 140 1.75 -2.32 2.70
C LEU A 140 2.75 -2.72 1.63
N HIS A 141 4.02 -2.87 2.00
CA HIS A 141 5.04 -3.21 1.02
C HIS A 141 6.21 -3.99 1.59
N ILE A 142 6.93 -4.66 0.68
CA ILE A 142 8.25 -5.26 0.90
C ILE A 142 9.25 -4.41 0.11
N SER A 143 10.26 -3.86 0.77
CA SER A 143 11.27 -3.03 0.10
C SER A 143 12.26 -3.88 -0.70
N LEU A 144 12.56 -3.45 -1.93
CA LEU A 144 13.61 -4.01 -2.79
C LEU A 144 14.78 -3.04 -3.02
N SER A 145 14.69 -1.84 -2.43
CA SER A 145 15.76 -0.84 -2.42
C SER A 145 15.68 0.00 -1.14
N ARG A 146 16.78 0.66 -0.81
CA ARG A 146 16.76 1.81 0.12
C ARG A 146 16.07 3.01 -0.57
N PRO A 147 15.71 4.07 0.16
CA PRO A 147 15.36 5.34 -0.47
C PRO A 147 16.49 5.82 -1.39
N ILE A 148 16.15 6.11 -2.64
CA ILE A 148 17.06 6.51 -3.72
C ILE A 148 16.80 7.98 -4.09
N SER A 149 17.81 8.69 -4.57
CA SER A 149 17.65 10.05 -5.13
C SER A 149 18.13 10.09 -6.57
N LEU A 150 17.20 10.01 -7.52
CA LEU A 150 17.51 10.10 -8.96
C LEU A 150 17.56 11.56 -9.41
N THR A 151 18.34 11.86 -10.42
CA THR A 151 18.39 13.19 -11.04
C THR A 151 17.44 13.26 -12.23
N THR A 152 17.04 14.47 -12.62
CA THR A 152 16.21 14.67 -13.83
C THR A 152 16.87 14.08 -15.08
N SER A 153 18.20 14.13 -15.17
CA SER A 153 18.95 13.57 -16.30
C SER A 153 18.98 12.05 -16.35
N ASN A 154 18.79 11.35 -15.22
CA ASN A 154 18.96 9.89 -15.17
C ASN A 154 17.69 9.11 -14.82
N LYS A 155 16.61 9.78 -14.38
CA LYS A 155 15.38 9.10 -13.92
C LYS A 155 14.72 8.20 -14.98
N ASP A 156 14.73 8.64 -16.25
CA ASP A 156 14.07 7.91 -17.34
C ASP A 156 14.92 6.73 -17.77
N GLN A 157 16.24 6.93 -17.90
CA GLN A 157 17.19 5.85 -18.14
C GLN A 157 17.16 4.80 -17.01
N PHE A 158 16.99 5.21 -15.75
CA PHE A 158 16.82 4.29 -14.63
C PHE A 158 15.56 3.46 -14.77
N LEU A 159 14.42 4.09 -15.08
CA LEU A 159 13.16 3.40 -15.27
C LEU A 159 13.24 2.38 -16.42
N ASP A 160 13.85 2.75 -17.55
CA ASP A 160 14.03 1.84 -18.69
C ASP A 160 14.91 0.64 -18.32
N GLN A 161 16.03 0.87 -17.64
CA GLN A 161 16.95 -0.21 -17.23
C GLN A 161 16.29 -1.16 -16.22
N ILE A 162 15.65 -0.65 -15.17
CA ILE A 162 14.99 -1.53 -14.20
C ILE A 162 13.81 -2.28 -14.83
N SER A 163 13.06 -1.64 -15.73
CA SER A 163 11.98 -2.30 -16.46
C SER A 163 12.49 -3.47 -17.31
N SER A 164 13.55 -3.23 -18.10
CA SER A 164 14.19 -4.29 -18.89
C SER A 164 14.77 -5.39 -18.01
N ALA A 165 15.41 -5.04 -16.89
CA ALA A 165 16.04 -5.99 -15.99
C ALA A 165 15.00 -6.89 -15.30
N ILE A 166 13.88 -6.33 -14.84
CA ILE A 166 12.78 -7.11 -14.26
C ILE A 166 12.15 -8.03 -15.32
N ASN A 167 11.89 -7.54 -16.53
CA ASN A 167 11.31 -8.35 -17.61
C ASN A 167 12.18 -9.55 -18.02
N THR A 168 13.51 -9.41 -17.92
CA THR A 168 14.49 -10.45 -18.29
C THR A 168 14.98 -11.28 -17.10
N SER A 169 14.49 -11.00 -15.88
CA SER A 169 14.90 -11.68 -14.65
C SER A 169 14.45 -13.15 -14.55
N ASN A 170 13.52 -13.58 -15.41
CA ASN A 170 12.86 -14.90 -15.36
C ASN A 170 12.26 -15.20 -13.97
N VAL A 171 11.75 -14.17 -13.29
CA VAL A 171 10.96 -14.32 -12.06
C VAL A 171 9.49 -14.28 -12.46
N HIS A 172 8.79 -15.39 -12.20
CA HIS A 172 7.34 -15.46 -12.37
C HIS A 172 6.63 -14.89 -11.15
N GLN A 173 5.34 -14.58 -11.28
CA GLN A 173 4.51 -14.25 -10.14
C GLN A 173 4.55 -15.38 -9.11
N PHE A 174 4.70 -15.01 -7.83
CA PHE A 174 4.85 -15.95 -6.72
C PHE A 174 4.13 -15.41 -5.48
N SER A 175 4.13 -16.18 -4.40
CA SER A 175 3.59 -15.72 -3.12
C SER A 175 4.58 -15.88 -1.97
N VAL A 176 4.44 -15.00 -0.99
CA VAL A 176 5.16 -15.05 0.28
C VAL A 176 4.19 -15.18 1.44
N SER A 177 4.70 -15.65 2.57
CA SER A 177 3.91 -15.84 3.78
C SER A 177 4.59 -15.21 5.00
N PRO A 178 3.83 -14.56 5.90
CA PRO A 178 4.36 -14.13 7.19
C PRO A 178 4.93 -15.30 7.98
N LYS A 179 6.09 -15.12 8.61
CA LYS A 179 6.78 -16.20 9.34
C LYS A 179 7.11 -15.85 10.78
N ARG A 180 7.58 -14.61 11.01
CA ARG A 180 7.90 -14.09 12.35
C ARG A 180 7.40 -12.66 12.48
N LEU A 181 7.08 -12.27 13.71
CA LEU A 181 6.87 -10.89 14.11
C LEU A 181 8.14 -10.42 14.81
N ILE A 182 8.75 -9.33 14.34
CA ILE A 182 10.01 -8.82 14.89
C ILE A 182 9.98 -7.30 15.03
N TRP A 183 10.80 -6.78 15.94
CA TRP A 183 11.12 -5.36 16.02
C TRP A 183 12.29 -5.02 15.10
N PHE A 184 12.10 -4.04 14.22
CA PHE A 184 13.18 -3.52 13.37
C PHE A 184 13.52 -2.09 13.80
N LYS A 185 14.71 -1.87 14.37
CA LYS A 185 15.18 -0.53 14.72
C LYS A 185 15.68 0.16 13.46
N SER A 186 15.13 1.34 13.15
CA SER A 186 15.63 2.17 12.07
C SER A 186 17.08 2.58 12.34
N PRO A 187 18.02 2.37 11.41
CA PRO A 187 19.36 2.93 11.55
C PRO A 187 19.36 4.46 11.39
N ASP A 188 18.35 5.00 10.71
CA ASP A 188 18.29 6.40 10.30
C ASP A 188 17.41 7.27 11.25
N SER A 189 16.80 6.67 12.29
CA SER A 189 15.93 7.40 13.22
C SER A 189 15.70 6.66 14.56
N ASN A 190 15.09 7.34 15.52
CA ASN A 190 14.68 6.72 16.79
C ASN A 190 13.41 5.85 16.69
N ARG A 191 12.93 5.57 15.47
CA ARG A 191 11.73 4.75 15.24
C ARG A 191 12.08 3.27 15.26
N THR A 192 11.22 2.50 15.91
CA THR A 192 11.25 1.03 15.89
C THR A 192 9.99 0.57 15.19
N PHE A 193 10.14 -0.26 14.17
CA PHE A 193 9.04 -0.77 13.36
C PHE A 193 8.62 -2.14 13.86
N LEU A 194 7.32 -2.38 13.93
CA LEU A 194 6.75 -3.72 14.06
C LEU A 194 6.63 -4.30 12.65
N VAL A 195 7.34 -5.39 12.38
CA VAL A 195 7.40 -5.95 11.03
C VAL A 195 7.09 -7.43 11.01
N LEU A 196 6.39 -7.85 9.96
CA LEU A 196 6.18 -9.25 9.60
C LEU A 196 7.33 -9.67 8.70
N GLN A 197 8.24 -10.50 9.21
CA GLN A 197 9.22 -11.16 8.36
C GLN A 197 8.50 -12.16 7.45
N VAL A 198 8.86 -12.17 6.17
CA VAL A 198 8.23 -13.03 5.16
C VAL A 198 9.18 -14.13 4.70
N ALA A 199 8.64 -15.27 4.30
CA ALA A 199 9.36 -16.38 3.70
C ALA A 199 8.62 -16.89 2.44
N GLY A 200 9.28 -17.71 1.62
CA GLY A 200 8.65 -18.33 0.46
C GLY A 200 7.48 -19.25 0.86
N SER A 201 6.32 -19.11 0.22
CA SER A 201 5.13 -19.93 0.57
C SER A 201 5.27 -21.42 0.25
N LEU A 202 6.21 -21.80 -0.62
CA LEU A 202 6.48 -23.19 -1.00
C LEU A 202 7.40 -23.93 -0.01
N ALA A 203 8.09 -23.20 0.88
CA ALA A 203 8.99 -23.77 1.88
C ALA A 203 8.27 -24.32 3.13
N ALA A 204 6.95 -24.53 3.06
CA ALA A 204 6.15 -25.00 4.19
C ALA A 204 6.53 -26.42 4.67
N GLU A 205 7.26 -27.20 3.87
CA GLU A 205 7.66 -28.57 4.21
C GLU A 205 9.02 -28.68 4.92
N SER A 206 9.84 -27.63 4.90
CA SER A 206 11.11 -27.56 5.66
C SER A 206 11.08 -26.36 6.59
N ALA A 207 10.65 -26.59 7.84
CA ALA A 207 10.39 -25.55 8.84
C ALA A 207 11.60 -24.65 9.19
N THR A 208 12.79 -24.93 8.66
CA THR A 208 14.08 -24.31 9.00
C THR A 208 14.64 -23.35 7.96
N THR A 209 14.13 -23.30 6.72
CA THR A 209 14.70 -22.42 5.68
C THR A 209 13.80 -21.22 5.41
N LEU A 210 14.29 -20.01 5.72
CA LEU A 210 13.63 -18.73 5.41
C LEU A 210 13.81 -18.27 3.96
N SER A 211 14.45 -19.11 3.13
CA SER A 211 14.89 -18.70 1.81
C SER A 211 13.72 -18.35 0.88
N ASN A 212 13.85 -17.23 0.19
CA ASN A 212 12.93 -16.77 -0.84
C ASN A 212 13.71 -16.49 -2.13
N PRO A 213 13.96 -17.52 -2.96
CA PRO A 213 14.82 -17.38 -4.12
C PRO A 213 14.31 -16.37 -5.14
N GLU A 214 12.99 -16.20 -5.25
CA GLU A 214 12.35 -15.20 -6.11
C GLU A 214 12.62 -13.78 -5.60
N LEU A 215 12.36 -13.49 -4.31
CA LEU A 215 12.69 -12.18 -3.72
C LEU A 215 14.18 -11.88 -3.79
N MET A 216 15.04 -12.87 -3.56
CA MET A 216 16.48 -12.70 -3.66
C MET A 216 16.92 -12.36 -5.09
N ARG A 217 16.31 -12.99 -6.10
CA ARG A 217 16.60 -12.65 -7.50
C ARG A 217 16.11 -11.24 -7.85
N LEU A 218 14.93 -10.85 -7.39
CA LEU A 218 14.42 -9.49 -7.56
C LEU A 218 15.32 -8.46 -6.86
N LEU A 219 15.72 -8.73 -5.62
CA LEU A 219 16.64 -7.89 -4.86
C LEU A 219 17.97 -7.75 -5.58
N LYS A 220 18.55 -8.84 -6.10
CA LYS A 220 19.79 -8.77 -6.87
C LYS A 220 19.61 -7.88 -8.11
N THR A 221 18.54 -8.10 -8.87
CA THR A 221 18.21 -7.31 -10.07
C THR A 221 18.06 -5.81 -9.75
N CYS A 222 17.36 -5.51 -8.65
CA CYS A 222 17.19 -4.15 -8.15
C CYS A 222 18.54 -3.56 -7.70
N ASN A 223 19.31 -4.28 -6.89
CA ASN A 223 20.60 -3.83 -6.38
C ASN A 223 21.63 -3.60 -7.48
N ASP A 224 21.69 -4.44 -8.51
CA ASP A 224 22.59 -4.28 -9.67
C ASP A 224 22.25 -2.97 -10.41
N THR A 225 20.95 -2.70 -10.65
CA THR A 225 20.49 -1.47 -11.30
C THR A 225 20.69 -0.25 -10.40
N VAL A 226 20.36 -0.34 -9.11
CA VAL A 226 20.56 0.75 -8.14
C VAL A 226 22.04 1.11 -8.02
N GLY A 227 22.92 0.10 -7.98
CA GLY A 227 24.37 0.27 -7.93
C GLY A 227 24.94 0.94 -9.17
N SER A 228 24.45 0.63 -10.37
CA SER A 228 24.92 1.26 -11.62
C SER A 228 24.63 2.77 -11.70
N PHE A 229 23.64 3.25 -10.94
CA PHE A 229 23.32 4.69 -10.80
C PHE A 229 23.98 5.33 -9.57
N GLY A 230 24.92 4.64 -8.92
CA GLY A 230 25.69 5.16 -7.78
C GLY A 230 24.86 5.31 -6.50
N GLN A 231 23.77 4.55 -6.37
CA GLN A 231 22.85 4.63 -5.23
C GLN A 231 23.12 3.49 -4.23
N PRO A 232 22.79 3.66 -2.94
CA PRO A 232 23.08 2.65 -1.93
C PRO A 232 22.16 1.43 -2.09
N VAL A 233 22.76 0.24 -2.19
CA VAL A 233 22.00 -1.00 -2.38
C VAL A 233 21.43 -1.54 -1.04
N LEU A 234 20.39 -2.37 -1.10
CA LEU A 234 19.69 -2.90 0.08
C LEU A 234 20.31 -4.23 0.56
N TYR A 235 20.33 -4.44 1.87
CA TYR A 235 20.84 -5.65 2.56
C TYR A 235 22.30 -6.04 2.23
N GLN A 236 23.22 -5.07 2.28
CA GLN A 236 24.68 -5.28 2.13
C GLN A 236 25.36 -5.90 3.38
N GLY A 237 24.68 -6.78 4.12
CA GLY A 237 25.26 -7.42 5.30
C GLY A 237 26.25 -8.53 4.94
N PRO A 238 27.20 -8.89 5.83
CA PRO A 238 28.07 -10.03 5.61
C PRO A 238 27.25 -11.33 5.66
N GLY A 239 27.02 -11.96 4.49
CA GLY A 239 26.39 -13.28 4.34
C GLY A 239 25.11 -13.26 3.50
N LYS A 240 24.94 -14.27 2.62
CA LYS A 240 23.70 -14.46 1.83
C LYS A 240 22.48 -14.69 2.72
N ASP A 241 22.69 -15.36 3.86
CA ASP A 241 21.63 -15.69 4.82
C ASP A 241 21.02 -14.44 5.47
N ALA A 242 21.81 -13.37 5.63
CA ALA A 242 21.33 -12.14 6.25
C ALA A 242 20.28 -11.41 5.39
N ALA A 243 20.38 -11.47 4.06
CA ALA A 243 19.42 -10.83 3.17
C ALA A 243 18.14 -11.65 3.02
N ASP A 244 18.25 -12.98 2.96
CA ASP A 244 17.10 -13.89 2.85
C ASP A 244 16.19 -13.79 4.08
N GLU A 245 16.77 -13.58 5.27
CA GLU A 245 16.02 -13.33 6.49
C GLU A 245 15.58 -11.86 6.66
N ALA A 246 16.04 -10.92 5.84
CA ALA A 246 15.76 -9.51 6.06
C ALA A 246 14.42 -9.05 5.46
N PHE A 247 13.81 -9.80 4.53
CA PHE A 247 12.56 -9.37 3.91
C PHE A 247 11.42 -9.30 4.92
N HIS A 248 10.76 -8.14 4.94
CA HIS A 248 9.69 -7.88 5.89
C HIS A 248 8.66 -6.90 5.33
N ILE A 249 7.48 -6.93 5.95
CA ILE A 249 6.39 -5.98 5.75
C ILE A 249 6.23 -5.21 7.04
N SER A 250 6.44 -3.89 6.99
CA SER A 250 6.18 -3.05 8.16
C SER A 250 4.67 -2.87 8.35
N ILE A 251 4.16 -3.18 9.54
CA ILE A 251 2.73 -3.08 9.87
C ILE A 251 2.43 -1.96 10.88
N GLY A 252 3.46 -1.50 11.61
CA GLY A 252 3.36 -0.34 12.49
C GLY A 252 4.72 0.16 12.95
N TRP A 253 4.72 1.21 13.76
CA TRP A 253 5.95 1.80 14.30
C TRP A 253 5.71 2.50 15.65
N ALA A 254 6.75 2.58 16.46
CA ALA A 254 6.76 3.27 17.74
C ALA A 254 7.98 4.21 17.82
N LEU A 255 7.81 5.36 18.48
CA LEU A 255 8.91 6.29 18.74
C LEU A 255 9.63 5.91 20.03
N ASN A 256 10.96 5.89 20.02
CA ASN A 256 11.79 5.67 21.21
C ASN A 256 11.55 4.33 21.93
N LEU A 257 10.92 3.35 21.29
CA LEU A 257 10.81 1.99 21.82
C LEU A 257 12.21 1.36 21.92
N GLN A 258 12.56 0.94 23.14
CA GLN A 258 13.74 0.13 23.41
C GLN A 258 13.42 -1.33 23.11
N VAL A 259 14.31 -2.00 22.38
CA VAL A 259 14.17 -3.43 22.08
C VAL A 259 14.90 -4.21 23.17
N ASP A 260 14.13 -4.73 24.10
CA ASP A 260 14.54 -5.41 25.32
C ASP A 260 13.71 -6.70 25.54
N GLU A 261 13.90 -7.37 26.67
CA GLU A 261 13.16 -8.61 26.96
C GLU A 261 11.64 -8.37 27.06
N ALA A 262 11.21 -7.23 27.62
CA ALA A 262 9.80 -6.92 27.81
C ALA A 262 9.09 -6.67 26.48
N SER A 263 9.65 -5.83 25.61
CA SER A 263 9.13 -5.58 24.27
C SER A 263 9.19 -6.80 23.36
N ASN A 264 10.21 -7.66 23.50
CA ASN A 264 10.27 -8.93 22.77
C ASN A 264 9.25 -9.95 23.27
N LYS A 265 8.87 -9.92 24.55
CA LYS A 265 7.77 -10.75 25.07
C LYS A 265 6.45 -10.44 24.38
N ALA A 266 6.19 -9.16 24.06
CA ALA A 266 4.99 -8.75 23.33
C ALA A 266 4.89 -9.37 21.92
N LEU A 267 6.01 -9.78 21.31
CA LEU A 267 5.99 -10.43 19.98
C LEU A 267 5.46 -11.87 20.03
N LYS A 268 5.45 -12.51 21.20
CA LYS A 268 4.98 -13.90 21.38
C LYS A 268 3.49 -14.06 21.08
N VAL A 269 2.72 -12.97 21.09
CA VAL A 269 1.32 -12.95 20.64
C VAL A 269 1.17 -13.52 19.23
N PHE A 270 2.18 -13.39 18.37
CA PHE A 270 2.14 -13.95 17.02
C PHE A 270 2.05 -15.49 16.99
N ASP A 271 2.40 -16.15 18.09
CA ASP A 271 2.30 -17.59 18.28
C ASP A 271 1.01 -18.02 19.00
N ASP A 272 0.16 -17.08 19.42
CA ASP A 272 -1.13 -17.42 20.00
C ASP A 272 -2.04 -18.05 18.94
N ALA A 273 -2.88 -19.01 19.36
CA ALA A 273 -3.80 -19.75 18.49
C ALA A 273 -4.66 -18.82 17.62
N GLU A 274 -4.98 -17.65 18.16
CA GLU A 274 -5.72 -16.59 17.48
C GLU A 274 -5.02 -16.09 16.20
N PHE A 275 -3.69 -16.00 16.17
CA PHE A 275 -2.91 -15.42 15.08
C PHE A 275 -2.17 -16.45 14.21
N GLN A 276 -2.25 -17.75 14.55
CA GLN A 276 -1.60 -18.81 13.76
C GLN A 276 -2.01 -18.80 12.28
N SER A 277 -3.25 -18.39 11.98
CA SER A 277 -3.73 -18.27 10.60
C SER A 277 -2.91 -17.31 9.74
N LEU A 278 -2.25 -16.29 10.31
CA LEU A 278 -1.42 -15.33 9.56
C LEU A 278 -0.27 -16.03 8.84
N LYS A 279 0.30 -17.08 9.44
CA LYS A 279 1.42 -17.82 8.87
C LYS A 279 1.04 -18.59 7.60
N SER A 280 -0.25 -18.84 7.41
CA SER A 280 -0.81 -19.52 6.23
C SER A 280 -1.20 -18.56 5.09
N TRP A 281 -1.13 -17.24 5.33
CA TRP A 281 -1.52 -16.27 4.32
C TRP A 281 -0.59 -16.33 3.11
N ARG A 282 -1.18 -16.27 1.92
CA ARG A 282 -0.46 -16.14 0.65
C ARG A 282 -0.55 -14.71 0.17
N ILE A 283 0.50 -13.95 0.41
CA ILE A 283 0.66 -12.58 -0.07
C ILE A 283 1.21 -12.67 -1.48
N GLN A 284 0.39 -12.30 -2.46
CA GLN A 284 0.76 -12.36 -3.88
C GLN A 284 1.81 -11.31 -4.21
N VAL A 285 2.78 -11.68 -5.03
CA VAL A 285 3.80 -10.81 -5.60
C VAL A 285 3.60 -10.78 -7.12
N PRO A 286 2.71 -9.90 -7.61
CA PRO A 286 2.39 -9.83 -9.04
C PRO A 286 3.42 -9.03 -9.85
N GLY A 287 4.21 -8.19 -9.19
CA GLY A 287 5.02 -7.17 -9.85
C GLY A 287 5.87 -6.35 -8.88
N VAL A 288 6.78 -5.56 -9.43
CA VAL A 288 7.56 -4.55 -8.72
C VAL A 288 6.99 -3.18 -9.02
N LYS A 289 6.80 -2.36 -7.99
CA LYS A 289 6.47 -0.94 -8.11
C LYS A 289 7.76 -0.12 -8.16
N VAL A 290 7.80 0.83 -9.08
CA VAL A 290 8.87 1.81 -9.21
C VAL A 290 8.28 3.18 -8.94
N LYS A 291 8.55 3.74 -7.76
CA LYS A 291 8.20 5.11 -7.44
C LYS A 291 9.33 6.04 -7.81
N ILE A 292 9.05 7.09 -8.58
CA ILE A 292 9.98 8.18 -8.92
C ILE A 292 9.25 9.50 -8.69
N GLY A 293 9.61 10.20 -7.62
CA GLY A 293 8.88 11.39 -7.17
C GLY A 293 7.42 11.06 -6.81
N ASN A 294 6.50 11.63 -7.59
CA ASN A 294 5.05 11.43 -7.43
C ASN A 294 4.45 10.39 -8.40
N VAL A 295 5.26 9.83 -9.29
CA VAL A 295 4.81 8.81 -10.26
C VAL A 295 5.15 7.42 -9.74
N VAL A 296 4.21 6.49 -9.87
CA VAL A 296 4.40 5.07 -9.58
C VAL A 296 4.13 4.28 -10.86
N SER A 297 5.13 3.49 -11.27
CA SER A 297 5.03 2.56 -12.40
C SER A 297 4.95 1.12 -11.88
N HIS A 298 4.12 0.28 -12.48
CA HIS A 298 4.02 -1.14 -12.16
C HIS A 298 4.75 -1.98 -13.22
N LEU A 299 5.71 -2.79 -12.78
CA LEU A 299 6.45 -3.74 -13.60
C LEU A 299 5.92 -5.16 -13.29
N PRO A 300 5.00 -5.70 -14.11
CA PRO A 300 4.41 -7.00 -13.84
C PRO A 300 5.45 -8.12 -14.03
N LEU A 301 5.39 -9.14 -13.18
CA LEU A 301 6.12 -10.38 -13.37
C LEU A 301 5.35 -11.30 -14.32
N SER A 302 6.06 -12.17 -15.04
CA SER A 302 5.43 -13.12 -15.96
C SER A 302 4.50 -14.08 -15.21
N THR A 303 3.31 -14.30 -15.75
CA THR A 303 2.47 -15.44 -15.36
C THR A 303 3.16 -16.70 -15.86
N GLY A 304 3.62 -17.56 -14.96
CA GLY A 304 4.21 -18.86 -15.30
C GLY A 304 3.20 -19.83 -15.90
#